data_AF-H1XXT9-F1
#
_entry.id   AF-H1XXT9-F1
#
_cell.length_a   1.000
_cell.length_b   1.000
_cell.length_c   1.000
_cell.angle_alpha   90.00
_cell.angle_beta   90.00
_cell.angle_gamma   90.00
#
_symmetry.space_group_name_H-M   'P 1'
#
loop_
_entity.id
_entity.type
_entity.pdbx_description
1 polymer ?
#
loop_
_entity_poly.entity_id
_entity_poly.type
_entity_poly.pdbx_seq_one_letter_code
_entity_poly.pdbx_strand_id
1 'polypeptide(L)'
;MSEMLANRYFIARRFDLALPIFEKEVARGNHHVAIQKKMIICYCAVGRLEEAFELFFELVQQDPGIIINTDPYWDDCPCPQMVKEWENTEQKAGINPREALMIGMLYLYCDLDKAIYYLEKALDYDDYFLKISSVLRHLKKVKSDAMKSKIKAED
;
A
#
# COMPACT_ATOMS: atom_id res chain seq x y z
N MET A 1 8.82 -11.20 21.05
CA MET A 1 8.27 -12.51 20.63
C MET A 1 6.92 -12.41 19.93
N SER A 2 6.15 -11.33 20.10
CA SER A 2 4.84 -11.11 19.45
C SER A 2 4.92 -10.91 17.94
N GLU A 3 5.96 -10.23 17.44
CA GLU A 3 6.15 -9.97 16.01
C GLU A 3 6.21 -11.26 15.15
N MET A 4 6.93 -12.29 15.61
CA MET A 4 7.00 -13.57 14.89
C MET A 4 5.62 -14.26 14.77
N LEU A 5 4.76 -14.11 15.78
CA LEU A 5 3.41 -14.64 15.73
C LEU A 5 2.54 -13.85 14.75
N ALA A 6 2.65 -12.51 14.77
CA ALA A 6 1.96 -11.64 13.82
C ALA A 6 2.35 -11.96 12.38
N ASN A 7 3.65 -12.14 12.11
CA ASN A 7 4.16 -12.53 10.80
C ASN A 7 3.60 -13.88 10.34
N ARG A 8 3.48 -14.87 11.24
CA ARG A 8 2.84 -16.16 10.90
C ARG A 8 1.37 -16.00 10.54
N TYR A 9 0.62 -15.19 11.28
CA TYR A 9 -0.77 -14.90 10.93
C TYR A 9 -0.88 -14.16 9.60
N PHE A 10 0.02 -13.21 9.35
CA PHE A 10 0.09 -12.45 8.10
C PHE A 10 0.30 -13.37 6.89
N ILE A 11 1.30 -14.26 6.94
CA ILE A 11 1.57 -15.25 5.87
C ILE A 11 0.37 -16.19 5.68
N ALA A 12 -0.29 -16.59 6.76
CA ALA A 12 -1.51 -17.40 6.73
C ALA A 12 -2.77 -16.62 6.29
N ARG A 13 -2.65 -15.34 5.90
CA ARG A 13 -3.75 -14.43 5.53
C ARG A 13 -4.81 -14.21 6.62
N ARG A 14 -4.43 -14.43 7.88
CA ARG A 14 -5.24 -14.19 9.08
C ARG A 14 -5.01 -12.75 9.54
N PHE A 15 -5.37 -11.79 8.68
CA PHE A 15 -5.10 -10.36 8.89
C PHE A 15 -5.81 -9.80 10.13
N ASP A 16 -7.00 -10.33 10.42
CA ASP A 16 -7.79 -10.08 11.63
C ASP A 16 -7.02 -10.42 12.92
N LEU A 17 -6.20 -11.47 12.89
CA LEU A 17 -5.37 -11.89 14.02
C LEU A 17 -3.99 -11.22 14.04
N ALA A 18 -3.44 -10.89 12.87
CA ALA A 18 -2.13 -10.26 12.75
C ALA A 18 -2.17 -8.79 13.18
N LEU A 19 -3.18 -8.05 12.73
CA LEU A 19 -3.32 -6.61 12.94
C LEU A 19 -3.21 -6.17 14.42
N PRO A 20 -3.98 -6.71 15.37
CA PRO A 20 -3.91 -6.26 16.77
C PRO A 20 -2.54 -6.50 17.40
N ILE A 21 -1.79 -7.51 16.91
CA ILE A 21 -0.44 -7.77 17.40
C ILE A 21 0.53 -6.73 16.84
N PHE A 22 0.42 -6.39 15.55
CA PHE A 22 1.23 -5.32 14.96
C PHE A 22 0.96 -3.95 15.58
N GLU A 23 -0.30 -3.58 15.79
CA GLU A 23 -0.68 -2.35 16.50
C GLU A 23 -0.05 -2.28 17.89
N LYS A 24 -0.05 -3.41 18.61
CA LYS A 24 0.57 -3.50 19.94
C LYS A 24 2.09 -3.35 19.90
N GLU A 25 2.76 -3.87 18.88
CA GLU A 25 4.21 -3.70 18.73
C GLU A 25 4.56 -2.24 18.42
N VAL A 26 3.82 -1.59 17.52
CA VAL A 26 3.99 -0.15 17.24
C VAL A 26 3.75 0.69 18.48
N ALA A 27 2.68 0.41 19.25
CA ALA A 27 2.40 1.11 20.50
C ALA A 27 3.48 0.92 21.59
N ARG A 28 4.30 -0.13 21.49
CA ARG A 28 5.46 -0.37 22.36
C ARG A 28 6.74 0.32 21.88
N GLY A 29 6.65 1.11 20.81
CA GLY A 29 7.77 1.84 20.21
C GLY A 29 8.48 1.08 19.09
N ASN A 30 7.97 -0.08 18.65
CA ASN A 30 8.51 -0.79 17.49
C ASN A 30 7.96 -0.20 16.19
N HIS A 31 8.57 0.89 15.72
CA HIS A 31 8.21 1.58 14.47
C HIS A 31 8.96 1.02 13.25
N HIS A 32 9.22 -0.29 13.22
CA HIS A 32 9.87 -0.90 12.07
C HIS A 32 8.99 -0.74 10.82
N VAL A 33 9.58 -0.18 9.77
CA VAL A 33 8.91 0.08 8.48
C VAL A 33 8.24 -1.19 7.91
N ALA A 34 8.87 -2.35 8.09
CA ALA A 34 8.29 -3.64 7.66
C ALA A 34 6.95 -3.95 8.34
N ILE A 35 6.81 -3.62 9.64
CA ILE A 35 5.55 -3.80 10.38
C ILE A 35 4.49 -2.84 9.84
N GLN A 36 4.85 -1.57 9.63
CA GLN A 36 3.93 -0.55 9.12
C GLN A 36 3.39 -0.91 7.73
N LYS A 37 4.25 -1.38 6.82
CA LYS A 37 3.84 -1.90 5.51
C LYS A 37 2.81 -3.03 5.63
N LYS A 38 3.08 -4.01 6.49
CA LYS A 38 2.16 -5.13 6.76
C LYS A 38 0.85 -4.64 7.38
N MET A 39 0.89 -3.64 8.24
CA MET A 39 -0.31 -3.02 8.82
C MET A 39 -1.20 -2.38 7.76
N ILE A 40 -0.64 -1.65 6.78
CA ILE A 40 -1.43 -1.10 5.66
C ILE A 40 -2.23 -2.21 4.97
N ILE A 41 -1.57 -3.33 4.65
CA ILE A 41 -2.22 -4.48 4.00
C ILE A 41 -3.30 -5.07 4.89
N CYS A 42 -3.00 -5.29 6.19
CA CYS A 42 -3.97 -5.80 7.15
C CYS A 42 -5.20 -4.87 7.28
N TYR A 43 -4.98 -3.56 7.39
CA TYR A 43 -6.04 -2.56 7.49
C TYR A 43 -6.97 -2.59 6.27
N CYS A 44 -6.40 -2.64 5.06
CA CYS A 44 -7.19 -2.84 3.85
C CYS A 44 -8.02 -4.13 3.90
N ALA A 45 -7.41 -5.25 4.32
CA ALA A 45 -8.08 -6.55 4.36
C ALA A 45 -9.25 -6.61 5.36
N VAL A 46 -9.19 -5.87 6.47
CA VAL A 46 -10.26 -5.80 7.47
C VAL A 46 -11.25 -4.65 7.26
N GLY A 47 -11.09 -3.89 6.17
CA GLY A 47 -12.00 -2.78 5.81
C GLY A 47 -11.78 -1.46 6.58
N ARG A 48 -10.65 -1.34 7.29
CA ARG A 48 -10.21 -0.15 8.04
C ARG A 48 -9.39 0.77 7.12
N LEU A 49 -10.03 1.29 6.08
CA LEU A 49 -9.34 1.98 4.99
C LEU A 49 -8.74 3.31 5.44
N GLU A 50 -9.41 3.98 6.36
CA GLU A 50 -9.03 5.29 6.86
C GLU A 50 -7.67 5.19 7.57
N GLU A 51 -7.49 4.21 8.47
CA GLU A 51 -6.20 3.93 9.10
C GLU A 51 -5.14 3.44 8.11
N ALA A 52 -5.53 2.64 7.11
CA ALA A 52 -4.61 2.20 6.06
C ALA A 52 -4.05 3.41 5.29
N PHE A 53 -4.91 4.35 4.92
CA PHE A 53 -4.55 5.49 4.11
C PHE A 53 -3.72 6.52 4.86
N GLU A 54 -4.02 6.78 6.13
CA GLU A 54 -3.18 7.67 6.95
C GLU A 54 -1.75 7.12 7.07
N LEU A 55 -1.61 5.84 7.42
CA LEU A 55 -0.30 5.21 7.55
C LEU A 55 0.44 5.17 6.21
N PHE A 56 -0.26 4.86 5.12
CA PHE A 56 0.28 4.89 3.77
C PHE A 56 0.76 6.31 3.37
N PHE A 57 -0.07 7.32 3.63
CA PHE A 57 0.24 8.71 3.33
C PHE A 57 1.51 9.15 4.06
N GLU A 58 1.64 8.84 5.36
CA GLU A 58 2.84 9.13 6.14
C GLU A 58 4.09 8.50 5.54
N LEU A 59 4.06 7.21 5.19
CA LEU A 59 5.20 6.54 4.57
C LEU A 59 5.58 7.14 3.22
N VAL A 60 4.60 7.46 2.37
CA VAL A 60 4.86 8.08 1.06
C VAL A 60 5.41 9.51 1.20
N GLN A 61 4.95 10.27 2.20
CA GLN A 61 5.48 11.61 2.48
C GLN A 61 6.93 11.57 2.97
N GLN A 62 7.30 10.53 3.74
CA GLN A 62 8.68 10.31 4.16
C GLN A 62 9.57 9.94 2.97
N ASP A 63 9.22 8.85 2.28
CA ASP A 63 9.87 8.41 1.05
C ASP A 63 8.98 7.39 0.33
N PRO A 64 8.48 7.68 -0.89
CA PRO A 64 7.71 6.71 -1.67
C PRO A 64 8.47 5.40 -1.94
N GLY A 65 9.81 5.45 -1.96
CA GLY A 65 10.69 4.30 -2.13
C GLY A 65 10.53 3.25 -1.03
N ILE A 66 10.03 3.63 0.16
CA ILE A 66 9.72 2.70 1.25
C ILE A 66 8.72 1.63 0.80
N ILE A 67 7.72 2.03 0.01
CA ILE A 67 6.67 1.14 -0.48
C ILE A 67 7.04 0.57 -1.85
N ILE A 68 7.53 1.42 -2.77
CA ILE A 68 7.84 1.02 -4.16
C ILE A 68 8.93 -0.06 -4.22
N ASN A 69 9.95 0.01 -3.36
CA ASN A 69 11.06 -0.94 -3.35
C ASN A 69 10.80 -2.16 -2.46
N THR A 70 9.53 -2.45 -2.14
CA THR A 70 9.17 -3.69 -1.44
C THR A 70 9.48 -4.86 -2.36
N ASP A 71 10.22 -5.84 -1.86
CA ASP A 71 10.48 -7.06 -2.61
C ASP A 71 9.35 -8.06 -2.29
N PRO A 72 8.46 -8.39 -3.25
CA PRO A 72 7.31 -9.25 -2.98
C PRO A 72 7.69 -10.65 -2.47
N TYR A 73 8.89 -11.13 -2.79
CA TYR A 73 9.39 -12.43 -2.36
C TYR A 73 9.93 -12.39 -0.93
N TRP A 74 10.68 -11.35 -0.57
CA TRP A 74 11.28 -11.23 0.77
C TRP A 74 10.33 -10.62 1.81
N ASP A 75 9.42 -9.75 1.40
CA ASP A 75 8.49 -9.06 2.30
C ASP A 75 7.17 -9.84 2.51
N ASP A 76 7.07 -11.06 1.97
CA ASP A 76 5.88 -11.92 2.01
C ASP A 76 4.59 -11.18 1.57
N CYS A 77 4.67 -10.32 0.55
CA CYS A 77 3.56 -9.46 0.17
C CYS A 77 2.42 -10.28 -0.48
N PRO A 78 1.23 -10.38 0.13
CA PRO A 78 0.08 -11.05 -0.49
C PRO A 78 -0.56 -10.22 -1.62
N CYS A 79 -0.06 -8.99 -1.83
CA CYS A 79 -0.63 -7.98 -2.72
C CYS A 79 -0.95 -8.49 -4.14
N PRO A 80 -0.12 -9.29 -4.86
CA PRO A 80 -0.44 -9.64 -6.24
C PRO A 80 -1.63 -10.58 -6.39
N GLN A 81 -1.92 -11.40 -5.36
CA GLN A 81 -3.08 -12.30 -5.38
C GLN A 81 -4.33 -11.61 -4.85
N MET A 82 -4.21 -10.85 -3.75
CA MET A 82 -5.33 -10.10 -3.18
C MET A 82 -5.86 -9.04 -4.14
N VAL A 83 -4.97 -8.30 -4.80
CA VAL A 83 -5.38 -7.26 -5.76
C VAL A 83 -6.10 -7.87 -6.96
N LYS A 84 -5.68 -9.03 -7.46
CA LYS A 84 -6.39 -9.74 -8.55
C LYS A 84 -7.76 -10.25 -8.13
N GLU A 85 -7.88 -10.76 -6.91
CA GLU A 85 -9.17 -11.22 -6.35
C GLU A 85 -10.14 -10.04 -6.21
N TRP A 86 -9.64 -8.88 -5.80
CA TRP A 86 -10.42 -7.65 -5.72
C TRP A 86 -10.80 -7.15 -7.12
N GLU A 87 -9.85 -6.96 -8.06
CA GLU A 87 -10.14 -6.57 -9.45
C GLU A 87 -11.21 -7.43 -10.15
N ASN A 88 -11.23 -8.74 -9.89
CA ASN A 88 -12.23 -9.65 -10.47
C ASN A 88 -13.64 -9.46 -9.88
N THR A 89 -13.73 -8.99 -8.64
CA THR A 89 -15.00 -8.62 -8.00
C THR A 89 -15.51 -7.29 -8.58
N GLU A 90 -14.60 -6.37 -8.87
CA GLU A 90 -14.84 -5.00 -9.39
C GLU A 90 -15.42 -4.95 -10.81
N GLN A 91 -14.98 -5.85 -11.70
CA GLN A 91 -15.42 -5.86 -13.11
C GLN A 91 -16.94 -6.04 -13.27
N LYS A 92 -17.65 -6.42 -12.19
CA LYS A 92 -19.08 -6.66 -12.15
C LYS A 92 -19.91 -5.50 -11.57
N ALA A 93 -19.31 -4.59 -10.79
CA ALA A 93 -20.07 -3.59 -10.00
C ALA A 93 -19.74 -2.12 -10.33
N GLY A 94 -18.64 -1.86 -11.04
CA GLY A 94 -18.12 -0.51 -11.23
C GLY A 94 -17.31 -0.06 -10.01
N ILE A 95 -16.18 0.61 -10.27
CA ILE A 95 -15.19 0.93 -9.24
C ILE A 95 -15.69 2.13 -8.44
N ASN A 96 -15.91 1.97 -7.13
CA ASN A 96 -16.15 3.12 -6.27
C ASN A 96 -14.81 3.79 -5.87
N PRO A 97 -14.79 5.10 -5.53
CA PRO A 97 -13.54 5.79 -5.22
C PRO A 97 -12.80 5.22 -4.00
N ARG A 98 -13.53 4.59 -3.06
CA ARG A 98 -12.99 3.94 -1.86
C ARG A 98 -12.17 2.70 -2.21
N GLU A 99 -12.68 1.85 -3.09
CA GLU A 99 -12.00 0.67 -3.63
C GLU A 99 -10.82 1.08 -4.50
N ALA A 100 -10.99 2.12 -5.34
CA ALA A 100 -9.90 2.67 -6.14
C ALA A 100 -8.73 3.10 -5.26
N LEU A 101 -8.99 3.75 -4.12
CA LEU A 101 -7.96 4.15 -3.16
C LEU A 101 -7.23 2.93 -2.60
N MET A 102 -7.97 1.94 -2.12
CA MET A 102 -7.43 0.69 -1.57
C MET A 102 -6.54 -0.03 -2.58
N ILE A 103 -7.03 -0.21 -3.81
CA ILE A 103 -6.32 -0.90 -4.89
C ILE A 103 -5.08 -0.10 -5.31
N GLY A 104 -5.18 1.23 -5.39
CA GLY A 104 -4.06 2.12 -5.67
C GLY A 104 -2.94 2.00 -4.63
N MET A 105 -3.28 1.95 -3.35
CA MET A 105 -2.30 1.73 -2.27
C MET A 105 -1.61 0.37 -2.39
N LEU A 106 -2.37 -0.70 -2.64
CA LEU A 106 -1.80 -2.04 -2.76
C LEU A 106 -0.95 -2.22 -4.01
N TYR A 107 -1.34 -1.59 -5.13
CA TYR A 107 -0.54 -1.64 -6.34
C TYR A 107 0.81 -0.95 -6.17
N LEU A 108 0.95 0.01 -5.26
CA LEU A 108 2.23 0.69 -5.06
C LEU A 108 3.36 -0.27 -4.64
N TYR A 109 3.01 -1.41 -4.04
CA TYR A 109 3.96 -2.46 -3.66
C TYR A 109 4.52 -3.27 -4.82
N CYS A 110 3.88 -3.24 -6.00
CA CYS A 110 4.23 -4.13 -7.11
C CYS A 110 4.22 -3.51 -8.50
N ASP A 111 3.40 -2.48 -8.74
CA ASP A 111 3.22 -1.82 -10.02
C ASP A 111 2.87 -0.33 -9.83
N LEU A 112 3.87 0.53 -9.99
CA LEU A 112 3.73 1.98 -9.84
C LEU A 112 2.74 2.58 -10.85
N ASP A 113 2.68 2.04 -12.06
CA ASP A 113 1.81 2.58 -13.12
C ASP A 113 0.35 2.32 -12.81
N LYS A 114 0.04 1.10 -12.38
CA LYS A 114 -1.31 0.76 -11.91
C LYS A 114 -1.66 1.51 -10.64
N ALA A 115 -0.72 1.67 -9.71
CA ALA A 115 -0.95 2.43 -8.48
C ALA A 115 -1.43 3.86 -8.81
N ILE A 116 -0.72 4.55 -9.72
CA ILE A 116 -1.12 5.89 -10.18
C ILE A 116 -2.50 5.86 -10.84
N TYR A 117 -2.76 4.90 -11.73
CA TYR A 117 -4.04 4.79 -12.42
C TYR A 117 -5.24 4.67 -11.45
N TYR A 118 -5.12 3.82 -10.43
CA TYR A 118 -6.18 3.64 -9.44
C TYR A 118 -6.29 4.83 -8.47
N LEU A 119 -5.16 5.43 -8.07
CA LEU A 119 -5.18 6.63 -7.24
C LEU A 119 -5.79 7.84 -7.96
N GLU A 120 -5.64 7.94 -9.29
CA GLU A 120 -6.32 8.97 -10.09
C GLU A 120 -7.85 8.77 -10.07
N LYS A 121 -8.33 7.53 -10.12
CA LYS A 121 -9.77 7.22 -9.97
C LYS A 121 -10.28 7.45 -8.56
N ALA A 122 -9.40 7.41 -7.57
CA ALA A 122 -9.73 7.69 -6.18
C ALA A 122 -9.85 9.19 -5.88
N LEU A 123 -9.52 10.09 -6.82
CA LEU A 123 -9.64 11.54 -6.61
C LEU A 123 -11.06 12.00 -6.33
N ASP A 124 -12.07 11.27 -6.80
CA ASP A 124 -13.48 11.56 -6.50
C ASP A 124 -13.87 11.22 -5.04
N TYR A 125 -12.91 10.77 -4.22
CA TYR A 125 -13.09 10.56 -2.78
C TYR A 125 -12.81 11.87 -2.00
N ASP A 126 -13.87 12.65 -1.77
CA ASP A 126 -13.80 14.02 -1.23
C ASP A 126 -12.93 14.15 0.04
N ASP A 127 -13.08 13.23 1.00
CA ASP A 127 -12.37 13.30 2.30
C ASP A 127 -10.84 13.22 2.18
N TYR A 128 -10.33 12.64 1.09
CA TYR A 128 -8.90 12.42 0.88
C TYR A 128 -8.33 13.09 -0.37
N PHE A 129 -9.12 13.87 -1.11
CA PHE A 129 -8.69 14.51 -2.36
C PHE A 129 -7.32 15.20 -2.26
N LEU A 130 -7.10 16.03 -1.24
CA LEU A 130 -5.84 16.76 -1.05
C LEU A 130 -4.64 15.83 -0.80
N LYS A 131 -4.84 14.80 0.03
CA LYS A 131 -3.79 13.82 0.35
C LYS A 131 -3.46 12.93 -0.85
N ILE A 132 -4.48 12.45 -1.56
CA ILE A 132 -4.33 11.65 -2.79
C ILE A 132 -3.61 12.48 -3.85
N SER A 133 -4.00 13.74 -4.04
CA SER A 133 -3.34 14.66 -4.99
C SER A 133 -1.86 14.89 -4.64
N SER A 134 -1.54 15.01 -3.35
CA SER A 134 -0.15 15.12 -2.88
C SER A 134 0.64 13.85 -3.21
N VAL A 135 0.11 12.67 -2.84
CA VAL A 135 0.71 11.36 -3.14
C VAL A 135 0.98 11.22 -4.63
N LEU A 136 -0.02 11.47 -5.48
CA LEU A 136 0.10 11.39 -6.94
C LEU A 136 1.23 12.28 -7.48
N ARG A 137 1.40 13.48 -6.92
CA ARG A 137 2.49 14.38 -7.30
C ARG A 137 3.86 13.78 -6.99
N HIS A 138 4.03 13.19 -5.79
CA HIS A 138 5.26 12.50 -5.41
C HIS A 138 5.53 11.29 -6.31
N LEU A 139 4.53 10.43 -6.53
CA LEU A 139 4.67 9.23 -7.34
C LEU A 139 5.03 9.55 -8.80
N LYS A 140 4.38 10.56 -9.41
CA LYS A 140 4.69 11.01 -10.77
C LYS A 140 6.11 11.57 -10.88
N LYS A 141 6.60 12.27 -9.86
CA LYS A 141 7.98 12.75 -9.81
C LYS A 141 8.97 11.59 -9.75
N VAL A 142 8.75 10.62 -8.85
CA VAL A 142 9.58 9.41 -8.74
C VAL A 142 9.62 8.65 -10.06
N LYS A 143 8.47 8.48 -10.73
CA LYS A 143 8.38 7.86 -12.06
C LYS A 143 9.22 8.61 -13.10
N SER A 144 9.14 9.95 -13.13
CA SER A 144 9.92 10.78 -14.05
C SER A 144 11.43 10.63 -13.81
N ASP A 145 11.84 10.61 -12.54
CA ASP A 145 13.24 10.52 -12.15
C ASP A 145 13.83 9.12 -12.43
N ALA A 146 13.06 8.06 -12.19
CA ALA A 146 13.42 6.67 -12.54
C ALA A 146 13.55 6.45 -14.06
N MET A 147 12.76 7.17 -14.87
CA MET A 147 12.86 7.09 -16.33
C MET A 147 14.12 7.80 -16.85
N LYS A 148 14.52 8.92 -16.23
CA LYS A 148 15.75 9.65 -16.58
C LYS A 148 17.03 8.92 -16.20
N SER A 149 17.02 8.15 -15.09
CA SER A 149 18.19 7.39 -14.66
C SER A 149 18.47 6.17 -15.53
N LYS A 150 17.42 5.52 -16.07
CA LYS A 150 17.57 4.43 -17.05
C LYS A 150 18.23 4.90 -18.35
N ILE A 151 17.82 6.05 -18.87
CA ILE A 151 18.37 6.61 -20.13
C ILE A 151 19.88 6.93 -19.98
N LYS A 152 20.34 7.36 -18.80
CA LYS A 152 21.76 7.66 -18.54
C LYS A 152 22.65 6.44 -18.31
N ALA A 153 22.09 5.25 -18.11
CA ALA A 153 22.86 4.03 -17.88
C ALA A 153 23.13 3.25 -19.17
N GLU A 154 22.56 3.69 -20.30
CA GLU A 154 22.68 3.08 -21.63
C GLU A 154 23.58 3.90 -22.59
N ASP A 155 24.17 5.00 -22.11
CA ASP A 155 25.20 5.82 -22.76
C ASP A 155 26.57 5.66 -22.07
#